data_AF-A0A7J7IY15-F1
#
_entry.id   AF-A0A7J7IY15-F1
#
_cell.length_a   1.000
_cell.length_b   1.000
_cell.length_c   1.000
_cell.angle_alpha   90.00
_cell.angle_beta   90.00
_cell.angle_gamma   90.00
#
_symmetry.space_group_name_H-M   'P 1'
#
loop_
_entity.id
_entity.type
_entity.pdbx_description
1 polymer ?
#
loop_
_entity_poly.entity_id
_entity_poly.type
_entity_poly.pdbx_seq_one_letter_code
_entity_poly.pdbx_strand_id
1 'polypeptide(L)'
;MRKMADHFAVFVLGLLAVFAVSLFTLYSYSNIRKQHVIVTVATLIAWYSSFIIVFILPLDISATKYKQCQKDHNCSLENSNNIHETDPHHGFLANMTTVSSPSSCPCVEPWSWVPQTVLSVFWKIVYWGAQVLTWLVLPIMNSYASAGEFTVIGKLKSAIIANLIYYATYVVIFCICLIYLATQPYVTIDLENLKVIGITASNTWGLFLLVLLYGYGLVDIPRSIWQSSHTYMLQQTYFKVAKVTMEYSEAQEKYDDTLEDVRRSVEVIKYNHPFRKYVDTILSKCPRISGDHCEGMMIMWTTMNKTVAFPQRNHSSRCI
;
A
#
# COMPACT_ATOMS: atom_id res chain seq x y z
N MET A 1 30.47 -31.57 1.02
CA MET A 1 30.01 -30.90 -0.22
C MET A 1 28.53 -31.16 -0.52
N ARG A 2 28.06 -32.42 -0.59
CA ARG A 2 26.65 -32.75 -0.90
C ARG A 2 25.63 -32.10 0.07
N LYS A 3 25.83 -32.26 1.38
CA LYS A 3 24.98 -31.66 2.43
C LYS A 3 24.86 -30.13 2.36
N MET A 4 25.94 -29.42 2.03
CA MET A 4 25.92 -27.97 1.83
C MET A 4 25.13 -27.56 0.59
N ALA A 5 25.23 -28.33 -0.50
CA ALA A 5 24.45 -28.10 -1.70
C ALA A 5 22.94 -28.30 -1.45
N ASP A 6 22.59 -29.30 -0.64
CA ASP A 6 21.20 -29.59 -0.28
C ASP A 6 20.57 -28.46 0.56
N HIS A 7 21.29 -27.94 1.58
CA HIS A 7 20.82 -26.81 2.39
C HIS A 7 20.68 -25.51 1.58
N PHE A 8 21.64 -25.23 0.69
CA PHE A 8 21.56 -24.07 -0.20
C PHE A 8 20.43 -24.22 -1.24
N ALA A 9 20.17 -25.43 -1.72
CA ALA A 9 19.07 -25.71 -2.64
C ALA A 9 17.70 -25.43 -2.02
N VAL A 10 17.49 -25.79 -0.74
CA VAL A 10 16.24 -25.48 -0.01
C VAL A 10 16.02 -23.97 0.08
N PHE A 11 17.08 -23.21 0.37
CA PHE A 11 17.02 -21.75 0.38
C PHE A 11 16.62 -21.17 -0.99
N VAL A 12 17.29 -21.60 -2.07
CA VAL A 12 16.99 -21.14 -3.44
C VAL A 12 15.57 -21.53 -3.87
N LEU A 13 15.13 -22.75 -3.54
CA LEU A 13 13.79 -23.22 -3.84
C LEU A 13 12.73 -22.39 -3.09
N GLY A 14 13.01 -22.00 -1.84
CA GLY A 14 12.18 -21.06 -1.09
C GLY A 14 12.06 -19.71 -1.77
N LEU A 15 13.17 -19.15 -2.25
CA LEU A 15 13.16 -17.88 -3.00
C LEU A 15 12.32 -17.97 -4.29
N LEU A 16 12.47 -19.05 -5.05
CA LEU A 16 11.70 -19.29 -6.26
C LEU A 16 10.21 -19.49 -5.96
N ALA A 17 9.87 -20.18 -4.89
CA ALA A 17 8.49 -20.36 -4.46
C ALA A 17 7.84 -19.02 -4.09
N VAL A 18 8.54 -18.16 -3.33
CA VAL A 18 8.07 -16.81 -3.00
C VAL A 18 7.88 -15.96 -4.27
N PHE A 19 8.78 -16.08 -5.25
CA PHE A 19 8.64 -15.40 -6.54
C PHE A 19 7.44 -15.91 -7.34
N ALA A 20 7.16 -17.22 -7.33
CA ALA A 20 5.97 -17.78 -7.96
C ALA A 20 4.69 -17.28 -7.29
N VAL A 21 4.67 -17.18 -5.95
CA VAL A 21 3.53 -16.63 -5.19
C VAL A 21 3.32 -15.14 -5.50
N SER A 22 4.38 -14.34 -5.59
CA SER A 22 4.26 -12.92 -5.93
C SER A 22 3.73 -12.74 -7.36
N LEU A 23 4.22 -13.54 -8.32
CA LEU A 23 3.70 -13.56 -9.69
C LEU A 23 2.24 -14.00 -9.77
N PHE A 24 1.86 -15.06 -9.06
CA PHE A 24 0.49 -15.55 -9.03
C PHE A 24 -0.47 -14.50 -8.47
N THR A 25 -0.09 -13.86 -7.36
CA THR A 25 -0.86 -12.77 -6.77
C THR A 25 -0.99 -11.62 -7.77
N LEU A 26 0.11 -11.26 -8.45
CA LEU A 26 0.09 -10.19 -9.44
C LEU A 26 -0.85 -10.52 -10.60
N TYR A 27 -0.81 -11.75 -11.10
CA TYR A 27 -1.73 -12.20 -12.15
C TYR A 27 -3.19 -12.17 -11.70
N SER A 28 -3.48 -12.54 -10.44
CA SER A 28 -4.85 -12.56 -9.92
C SER A 28 -5.44 -11.18 -9.71
N TYR A 29 -4.64 -10.20 -9.27
CA TYR A 29 -5.14 -8.88 -8.85
C TYR A 29 -4.80 -7.74 -9.82
N SER A 30 -3.77 -7.87 -10.66
CA SER A 30 -3.38 -6.85 -11.63
C SER A 30 -4.01 -7.10 -13.00
N ASN A 31 -4.57 -6.05 -13.59
CA ASN A 31 -5.02 -6.06 -14.98
C ASN A 31 -3.85 -5.70 -15.91
N ILE A 32 -2.92 -6.66 -16.10
CA ILE A 32 -1.61 -6.48 -16.76
C ILE A 32 -1.74 -5.89 -18.18
N ARG A 33 -2.87 -6.13 -18.87
CA ARG A 33 -3.09 -5.64 -20.25
C ARG A 33 -3.37 -4.14 -20.34
N LYS A 34 -3.85 -3.51 -19.28
CA LYS A 34 -4.20 -2.06 -19.28
C LYS A 34 -3.16 -1.21 -18.57
N GLN A 35 -2.28 -1.82 -17.80
CA GLN A 35 -1.37 -1.13 -16.90
C GLN A 35 -0.02 -0.84 -17.56
N HIS A 36 0.60 0.29 -17.19
CA HIS A 36 1.96 0.59 -17.63
C HIS A 36 2.96 -0.41 -17.04
N VAL A 37 3.88 -0.89 -17.88
CA VAL A 37 4.91 -1.90 -17.52
C VAL A 37 5.70 -1.50 -16.29
N ILE A 38 6.04 -0.22 -16.14
CA ILE A 38 6.79 0.30 -14.98
C ILE A 38 6.05 0.00 -13.67
N VAL A 39 4.73 0.20 -13.65
CA VAL A 39 3.92 -0.04 -12.46
C VAL A 39 3.87 -1.53 -12.15
N THR A 40 3.68 -2.38 -13.17
CA THR A 40 3.67 -3.84 -13.00
C THR A 40 4.99 -4.35 -12.42
N VAL A 41 6.13 -3.87 -12.93
CA VAL A 41 7.47 -4.25 -12.44
C VAL A 41 7.69 -3.74 -11.02
N ALA A 42 7.35 -2.48 -10.73
CA ALA A 42 7.48 -1.91 -9.39
C ALA A 42 6.64 -2.68 -8.37
N THR A 43 5.39 -3.03 -8.71
CA THR A 43 4.51 -3.82 -7.85
C THR A 43 5.06 -5.23 -7.63
N LEU A 44 5.59 -5.89 -8.66
CA LEU A 44 6.21 -7.21 -8.52
C LEU A 44 7.40 -7.17 -7.55
N ILE A 45 8.30 -6.20 -7.71
CA ILE A 45 9.46 -6.01 -6.83
C ILE A 45 9.01 -5.74 -5.40
N ALA A 46 8.00 -4.89 -5.21
CA ALA A 46 7.43 -4.58 -3.90
C ALA A 46 6.89 -5.83 -3.20
N TRP A 47 6.02 -6.58 -3.89
CA TRP A 47 5.38 -7.76 -3.32
C TRP A 47 6.37 -8.88 -3.05
N TYR A 48 7.32 -9.10 -3.95
CA TYR A 48 8.40 -10.05 -3.72
C TYR A 48 9.21 -9.66 -2.47
N SER A 49 9.57 -8.38 -2.33
CA SER A 49 10.32 -7.87 -1.17
C SER A 49 9.54 -7.98 0.15
N SER A 50 8.21 -7.93 0.12
CA SER A 50 7.38 -8.14 1.31
C SER A 50 7.25 -9.62 1.67
N PHE A 51 6.91 -10.48 0.70
CA PHE A 51 6.71 -11.91 0.96
C PHE A 51 8.01 -12.63 1.33
N ILE A 52 9.14 -12.19 0.80
CA ILE A 52 10.43 -12.81 1.11
C ILE A 52 10.83 -12.63 2.58
N ILE A 53 10.44 -11.53 3.23
CA ILE A 53 10.75 -11.27 4.64
C ILE A 53 10.13 -12.34 5.55
N VAL A 54 8.92 -12.81 5.22
CA VAL A 54 8.22 -13.87 5.98
C VAL A 54 9.03 -15.18 5.98
N PHE A 55 9.72 -15.47 4.88
CA PHE A 55 10.56 -16.67 4.76
C PHE A 55 11.96 -16.48 5.37
N ILE A 56 12.56 -15.30 5.17
CA ILE A 56 13.96 -15.03 5.57
C ILE A 56 14.10 -14.79 7.07
N LEU A 57 13.10 -14.17 7.71
CA LEU A 57 13.18 -13.82 9.13
C LEU A 57 13.32 -15.06 10.04
N PRO A 58 12.55 -16.16 9.88
CA PRO A 58 12.79 -17.41 10.61
C PRO A 58 14.18 -17.99 10.38
N LEU A 59 14.69 -17.91 9.14
CA LEU A 59 16.02 -18.41 8.80
C LEU A 59 17.12 -17.61 9.52
N ASP A 60 17.02 -16.29 9.53
CA ASP A 60 17.96 -15.41 10.21
C ASP A 60 17.98 -15.64 11.73
N ILE A 61 16.80 -15.77 12.34
CA ILE A 61 16.67 -16.10 13.77
C ILE A 61 17.32 -17.46 14.07
N SER A 62 17.06 -18.49 13.25
CA SER A 62 17.64 -19.82 13.46
C SER A 62 19.16 -19.83 13.32
N ALA A 63 19.71 -19.11 12.33
CA ALA A 63 21.15 -18.97 12.11
C ALA A 63 21.82 -18.19 13.25
N THR A 64 21.17 -17.15 13.76
CA THR A 64 21.66 -16.36 14.89
C THR A 64 21.66 -17.17 16.18
N LYS A 65 20.59 -17.92 16.47
CA LYS A 65 20.50 -18.81 17.64
C LYS A 65 21.56 -19.90 17.61
N TYR A 66 21.80 -20.50 16.45
CA TYR A 66 22.85 -21.50 16.29
C TYR A 66 24.25 -20.95 16.57
N LYS A 67 24.58 -19.75 16.05
CA LYS A 67 25.87 -19.09 16.33
C LYS A 67 26.01 -18.69 17.79
N GLN A 68 24.94 -18.22 18.41
CA GLN A 68 24.94 -17.92 19.83
C GLN A 68 25.24 -19.19 20.64
N CYS A 69 24.61 -20.32 20.31
CA CYS A 69 24.91 -21.61 20.92
C CYS A 69 26.38 -22.01 20.76
N GLN A 70 26.94 -21.88 19.56
CA GLN A 70 28.36 -22.19 19.33
C GLN A 70 29.29 -21.33 20.18
N LYS A 71 28.94 -20.04 20.34
CA LYS A 71 29.70 -19.09 21.16
C LYS A 71 29.58 -19.42 22.65
N ASP A 72 28.38 -19.76 23.12
CA ASP A 72 28.12 -20.09 24.53
C ASP A 72 28.82 -21.38 24.95
N HIS A 73 28.94 -22.35 24.04
CA HIS A 73 29.60 -23.64 24.29
C HIS A 73 31.08 -23.70 23.86
N ASN A 74 31.68 -22.57 23.44
CA ASN A 74 33.06 -22.51 22.92
C ASN A 74 33.34 -23.62 21.88
N CYS A 75 32.38 -23.88 20.99
CA CYS A 75 32.52 -24.86 19.91
C CYS A 75 33.42 -24.32 18.79
N SER A 76 34.60 -23.83 19.14
CA SER A 76 35.69 -23.63 18.20
C SER A 76 36.33 -24.99 18.01
N LEU A 77 36.63 -25.36 16.76
CA LEU A 77 37.45 -26.54 16.46
C LEU A 77 38.67 -26.57 17.40
N GLU A 78 38.65 -27.45 18.39
CA GLU A 78 39.89 -27.96 18.95
C GLU A 78 40.64 -28.54 17.76
N ASN A 79 41.66 -27.82 17.30
CA ASN A 79 42.75 -28.46 16.60
C ASN A 79 43.35 -29.42 17.62
N SER A 80 42.85 -30.66 17.63
CA SER A 80 43.50 -31.77 18.29
C SER A 80 44.78 -32.07 17.51
N ASN A 81 45.75 -31.16 17.59
CA ASN A 81 47.13 -31.46 17.27
C ASN A 81 47.66 -32.22 18.49
N ASN A 82 47.36 -33.51 18.52
CA ASN A 82 48.15 -34.48 19.24
C ASN A 82 49.58 -34.37 18.70
N ILE A 83 50.43 -33.62 19.40
CA ILE A 83 51.88 -33.79 19.29
C ILE A 83 52.30 -34.52 20.56
N HIS A 84 52.49 -35.82 20.39
CA HIS A 84 53.34 -36.64 21.22
C HIS A 84 54.69 -35.93 21.36
N GLU A 85 55.08 -35.56 22.58
CA GLU A 85 56.49 -35.48 22.95
C GLU A 85 56.67 -35.75 24.45
N THR A 86 57.58 -36.67 24.69
CA THR A 86 58.03 -37.31 25.93
C THR A 86 58.80 -36.35 26.84
N ASP A 87 58.55 -36.37 28.16
CA ASP A 87 59.57 -36.80 29.15
C ASP A 87 59.07 -36.76 30.62
N PRO A 88 59.72 -37.50 31.56
CA PRO A 88 59.21 -37.83 32.90
C PRO A 88 59.69 -36.92 34.04
N HIS A 89 59.04 -37.11 35.21
CA HIS A 89 59.30 -36.54 36.56
C HIS A 89 58.63 -35.17 36.80
N HIS A 90 57.61 -35.03 37.64
CA HIS A 90 57.63 -35.19 39.10
C HIS A 90 56.18 -35.06 39.63
N GLY A 91 55.82 -35.79 40.69
CA GLY A 91 54.45 -35.87 41.18
C GLY A 91 53.90 -34.62 41.87
N PHE A 92 52.62 -34.35 41.65
CA PHE A 92 51.75 -33.69 42.63
C PHE A 92 50.32 -34.22 42.49
N LEU A 93 49.78 -34.67 43.62
CA LEU A 93 48.49 -35.32 43.77
C LEU A 93 47.41 -34.23 43.87
N ALA A 94 46.63 -34.04 42.81
CA ALA A 94 45.39 -33.27 42.87
C ALA A 94 44.24 -34.19 42.51
N ASN A 95 43.30 -34.32 43.46
CA ASN A 95 42.02 -35.03 43.31
C ASN A 95 41.39 -34.75 41.95
N MET A 96 41.35 -35.77 41.09
CA MET A 96 40.48 -35.82 39.92
C MET A 96 39.04 -35.94 40.41
N THR A 97 38.34 -34.83 40.55
CA THR A 97 36.93 -34.83 40.19
C THR A 97 36.88 -35.09 38.68
N THR A 98 36.52 -36.31 38.31
CA THR A 98 36.16 -36.68 36.94
C THR A 98 34.89 -35.91 36.56
N VAL A 99 35.04 -34.63 36.21
CA VAL A 99 34.03 -33.90 35.46
C VAL A 99 34.26 -34.28 34.01
N SER A 100 33.44 -35.21 33.55
CA SER A 100 33.27 -35.61 32.16
C SER A 100 33.32 -34.38 31.24
N SER A 101 34.33 -34.33 30.37
CA SER A 101 34.30 -33.48 29.18
C SER A 101 33.06 -33.80 28.34
N PRO A 102 32.20 -32.82 28.00
CA PRO A 102 31.28 -32.98 26.90
C PRO A 102 32.03 -32.60 25.61
N SER A 103 32.80 -33.53 25.06
CA SER A 103 33.52 -33.38 23.77
C SER A 103 32.59 -33.44 22.54
N SER A 104 31.30 -33.09 22.71
CA SER A 104 30.33 -32.97 21.62
C SER A 104 29.53 -31.69 21.81
N CYS A 105 29.72 -30.73 20.90
CA CYS A 105 28.96 -29.48 20.89
C CYS A 105 27.44 -29.78 20.82
N PRO A 106 26.61 -29.35 21.78
CA PRO A 106 25.18 -29.64 21.81
C PRO A 106 24.35 -28.80 20.82
N CYS A 107 25.00 -28.08 19.89
CA CYS A 107 24.35 -27.17 18.95
C CYS A 107 23.90 -27.89 17.68
N VAL A 108 22.58 -27.89 17.42
CA VAL A 108 21.99 -28.52 16.23
C VAL A 108 22.00 -27.55 15.05
N GLU A 109 22.58 -27.99 13.93
CA GLU A 109 22.59 -27.23 12.67
C GLU A 109 21.14 -27.04 12.14
N PRO A 110 20.74 -25.81 11.77
CA PRO A 110 19.41 -25.58 11.21
C PRO A 110 19.28 -26.20 9.81
N TRP A 111 18.07 -26.62 9.48
CA TRP A 111 17.68 -27.27 8.21
C TRP A 111 18.02 -26.49 6.93
N SER A 112 18.30 -25.19 7.02
CA SER A 112 18.71 -24.33 5.91
C SER A 112 19.86 -23.42 6.36
N TRP A 113 21.06 -24.00 6.49
CA TRP A 113 22.27 -23.25 6.81
C TRP A 113 22.72 -22.39 5.61
N VAL A 114 22.82 -21.07 5.83
CA VAL A 114 23.25 -20.09 4.83
C VAL A 114 24.45 -19.30 5.37
N PRO A 115 25.52 -19.09 4.59
CA PRO A 115 26.66 -18.29 5.03
C PRO A 115 26.25 -16.86 5.42
N GLN A 116 26.84 -16.32 6.48
CA GLN A 116 26.52 -14.98 6.99
C GLN A 116 26.73 -13.88 5.94
N THR A 117 27.74 -14.04 5.09
CA THR A 117 28.03 -13.10 4.00
C THR A 117 26.86 -13.01 3.03
N VAL A 118 26.26 -14.14 2.66
CA VAL A 118 25.11 -14.19 1.75
C VAL A 118 23.90 -13.51 2.39
N LEU A 119 23.61 -13.82 3.65
CA LEU A 119 22.49 -13.23 4.39
C LEU A 119 22.66 -11.70 4.57
N SER A 120 23.88 -11.23 4.85
CA SER A 120 24.17 -9.80 4.99
C SER A 120 24.03 -9.05 3.65
N VAL A 121 24.55 -9.61 2.56
CA VAL A 121 24.38 -9.03 1.21
C VAL A 121 22.91 -9.00 0.83
N PHE A 122 22.19 -10.08 1.11
CA PHE A 122 20.76 -10.17 0.86
C PHE A 122 19.96 -9.08 1.59
N TRP A 123 20.17 -8.92 2.90
CA TRP A 123 19.52 -7.87 3.69
C TRP A 123 19.86 -6.46 3.20
N LYS A 124 21.10 -6.23 2.73
CA LYS A 124 21.47 -4.95 2.11
C LYS A 124 20.67 -4.69 0.84
N ILE A 125 20.50 -5.70 -0.03
CA ILE A 125 19.72 -5.57 -1.27
C ILE A 125 18.26 -5.25 -0.94
N VAL A 126 17.64 -6.01 -0.02
CA VAL A 126 16.24 -5.79 0.37
C VAL A 126 16.06 -4.41 1.00
N TYR A 127 16.97 -4.03 1.91
CA TYR A 127 16.91 -2.73 2.59
C TYR A 127 17.03 -1.56 1.60
N TRP A 128 18.10 -1.52 0.79
CA TRP A 128 18.31 -0.42 -0.15
C TRP A 128 17.28 -0.44 -1.29
N GLY A 129 16.84 -1.62 -1.72
CA GLY A 129 15.75 -1.78 -2.68
C GLY A 129 14.44 -1.20 -2.16
N ALA A 130 14.08 -1.49 -0.91
CA ALA A 130 12.90 -0.92 -0.27
C ALA A 130 13.00 0.60 -0.12
N GLN A 131 14.20 1.14 0.15
CA GLN A 131 14.40 2.59 0.22
C GLN A 131 14.23 3.28 -1.12
N VAL A 132 14.81 2.74 -2.20
CA VAL A 132 14.60 3.27 -3.55
C VAL A 132 13.13 3.16 -3.95
N LEU A 133 12.48 2.04 -3.64
CA LEU A 133 11.07 1.86 -3.94
C LEU A 133 10.21 2.91 -3.24
N THR A 134 10.46 3.15 -1.95
CA THR A 134 9.65 4.03 -1.11
C THR A 134 9.89 5.51 -1.40
N TRP A 135 11.15 5.91 -1.55
CA TRP A 135 11.52 7.32 -1.68
C TRP A 135 11.69 7.79 -3.12
N LEU A 136 11.67 6.89 -4.12
CA LEU A 136 11.81 7.29 -5.52
C LEU A 136 10.65 6.76 -6.36
N VAL A 137 10.43 5.44 -6.36
CA VAL A 137 9.49 4.82 -7.30
C VAL A 137 8.04 5.15 -6.96
N LEU A 138 7.62 4.97 -5.70
CA LEU A 138 6.24 5.22 -5.28
C LEU A 138 5.79 6.68 -5.46
N PRO A 139 6.57 7.70 -5.05
CA PRO A 139 6.19 9.11 -5.20
C PRO A 139 6.10 9.52 -6.68
N ILE A 140 7.05 9.06 -7.50
CA ILE A 140 7.00 9.29 -8.96
C ILE A 140 5.77 8.63 -9.56
N MET A 141 5.44 7.40 -9.17
CA MET A 141 4.24 6.72 -9.65
C MET A 141 2.95 7.46 -9.26
N ASN A 142 2.87 7.97 -8.03
CA ASN A 142 1.71 8.72 -7.56
C ASN A 142 1.53 10.04 -8.35
N SER A 143 2.60 10.79 -8.56
CA SER A 143 2.55 12.01 -9.37
C SER A 143 2.31 11.74 -10.85
N TYR A 144 2.85 10.63 -11.38
CA TYR A 144 2.62 10.20 -12.76
C TYR A 144 1.16 9.84 -13.00
N ALA A 145 0.52 9.14 -12.06
CA ALA A 145 -0.91 8.81 -12.13
C ALA A 145 -1.81 10.06 -12.05
N SER A 146 -1.36 11.09 -11.32
CA SER A 146 -2.08 12.35 -11.17
C SER A 146 -1.87 13.33 -12.32
N ALA A 147 -0.87 13.10 -13.19
CA ALA A 147 -0.53 14.02 -14.27
C ALA A 147 -1.56 13.95 -15.42
N GLY A 148 -2.11 15.10 -15.81
CA GLY A 148 -3.11 15.23 -16.88
C GLY A 148 -2.54 15.25 -18.30
N GLU A 149 -1.23 15.05 -18.50
CA GLU A 149 -0.61 15.18 -19.81
C GLU A 149 -0.90 14.01 -20.76
N PHE A 150 -1.00 14.30 -22.05
CA PHE A 150 -1.35 13.29 -23.06
C PHE A 150 -0.15 12.44 -23.52
N THR A 151 1.09 12.88 -23.29
CA THR A 151 2.31 12.15 -23.69
C THR A 151 2.98 11.47 -22.50
N VAL A 152 3.55 10.28 -22.71
CA VAL A 152 4.22 9.49 -21.65
C VAL A 152 5.46 10.21 -21.10
N ILE A 153 6.27 10.80 -21.99
CA ILE A 153 7.50 11.52 -21.62
C ILE A 153 7.16 12.80 -20.86
N GLY A 154 6.13 13.53 -21.31
CA GLY A 154 5.65 14.71 -20.62
C GLY A 154 5.17 14.38 -19.21
N LYS A 155 4.31 13.36 -19.07
CA LYS A 155 3.85 12.85 -17.77
C LYS A 155 5.00 12.50 -16.83
N LEU A 156 6.02 11.79 -17.32
CA LEU A 156 7.18 11.42 -16.50
C LEU A 156 8.01 12.64 -16.08
N LYS A 157 8.26 13.57 -16.99
CA LYS A 157 8.99 14.82 -16.70
C LYS A 157 8.26 15.63 -15.63
N SER A 158 6.95 15.80 -15.78
CA SER A 158 6.14 16.55 -14.82
C SER A 158 6.02 15.87 -13.47
N ALA A 159 5.95 14.53 -13.44
CA ALA A 159 6.01 13.76 -12.20
C ALA A 159 7.35 13.93 -11.47
N ILE A 160 8.48 13.90 -12.20
CA ILE A 160 9.80 14.10 -11.61
C ILE A 160 9.96 15.53 -11.08
N ILE A 161 9.55 16.54 -11.86
CA ILE A 161 9.65 17.95 -11.43
C ILE A 161 8.82 18.20 -10.17
N ALA A 162 7.59 17.68 -10.12
CA ALA A 162 6.74 17.81 -8.94
C ALA A 162 7.41 17.21 -7.70
N ASN A 163 7.92 15.98 -7.79
CA ASN A 163 8.62 15.32 -6.69
C ASN A 163 9.92 16.04 -6.31
N LEU A 164 10.67 16.55 -7.28
CA LEU A 164 11.91 17.29 -7.02
C LEU A 164 11.66 18.56 -6.19
N ILE A 165 10.57 19.28 -6.46
CA ILE A 165 10.17 20.44 -5.66
C ILE A 165 9.89 20.02 -4.20
N TYR A 166 9.16 18.92 -3.99
CA TYR A 166 8.92 18.40 -2.64
C TYR A 166 10.21 17.94 -1.93
N TYR A 167 11.13 17.27 -2.63
CA TYR A 167 12.41 16.88 -2.04
C TYR A 167 13.30 18.08 -1.72
N ALA A 168 13.26 19.12 -2.56
CA ALA A 168 14.01 20.35 -2.30
C ALA A 168 13.57 21.00 -0.97
N THR A 169 12.28 21.00 -0.64
CA THR A 169 11.82 21.55 0.66
C THR A 169 12.30 20.70 1.83
N TYR A 170 12.32 19.36 1.72
CA TYR A 170 12.88 18.49 2.74
C TYR A 170 14.38 18.71 2.96
N VAL A 171 15.15 18.92 1.88
CA VAL A 171 16.59 19.22 1.98
C VAL A 171 16.81 20.55 2.71
N VAL A 172 16.01 21.59 2.45
CA VAL A 172 16.12 22.87 3.17
C VAL A 172 15.89 22.69 4.67
N ILE A 173 14.83 21.97 5.06
CA ILE A 173 14.55 21.68 6.49
C ILE A 173 15.71 20.89 7.10
N PHE A 174 16.20 19.87 6.40
CA PHE A 174 17.32 19.05 6.85
C PHE A 174 18.60 19.87 7.06
N CYS A 175 18.91 20.80 6.15
CA CYS A 175 20.04 21.71 6.29
C CYS A 175 19.91 22.61 7.52
N ILE A 176 18.72 23.14 7.82
CA ILE A 176 18.47 23.94 9.03
C ILE A 176 18.72 23.09 10.29
N CYS A 177 18.23 21.84 10.31
CA CYS A 177 18.50 20.91 11.41
C CYS A 177 20.00 20.61 11.56
N LEU A 178 20.74 20.43 10.46
CA LEU A 178 22.18 20.21 10.52
C LEU A 178 22.95 21.43 11.05
N ILE A 179 22.54 22.65 10.68
CA ILE A 179 23.14 23.88 11.23
C ILE A 179 22.90 23.93 12.74
N TYR A 180 21.69 23.59 13.21
CA TYR A 180 21.41 23.51 14.65
C TYR A 180 22.26 22.45 15.37
N LEU A 181 22.51 21.29 14.75
CA LEU A 181 23.40 20.27 15.32
C LEU A 181 24.87 20.70 15.29
N ALA A 182 25.28 21.46 14.27
CA ALA A 182 26.64 21.97 14.13
C ALA A 182 27.02 23.00 15.20
N THR A 183 26.04 23.71 15.78
CA THR A 183 26.29 24.65 16.88
C THR A 183 26.46 23.95 18.23
N GLN A 184 26.17 22.65 18.33
CA GLN A 184 26.36 21.87 19.55
C GLN A 184 27.82 21.39 19.66
N PRO A 185 28.55 21.74 20.74
CA PRO A 185 29.98 21.52 20.85
C PRO A 185 30.40 20.04 20.99
N TYR A 186 29.45 19.12 21.15
CA TYR A 186 29.67 17.70 21.40
C TYR A 186 29.36 16.80 20.19
N VAL A 187 29.03 17.36 19.01
CA VAL A 187 28.65 16.59 17.82
C VAL A 187 29.64 16.80 16.68
N THR A 188 30.31 15.73 16.23
CA THR A 188 31.12 15.77 14.99
C THR A 188 30.24 15.40 13.78
N ILE A 189 30.21 16.29 12.79
CA ILE A 189 29.46 16.08 11.54
C ILE A 189 30.33 15.30 10.56
N ASP A 190 30.38 13.98 10.76
CA ASP A 190 31.02 13.05 9.83
C ASP A 190 29.98 12.41 8.89
N LEU A 191 30.40 12.03 7.69
CA LEU A 191 29.51 11.39 6.70
C LEU A 191 28.89 10.08 7.21
N GLU A 192 29.61 9.38 8.09
CA GLU A 192 29.12 8.17 8.75
C GLU A 192 27.97 8.48 9.73
N ASN A 193 28.13 9.51 10.57
CA ASN A 193 27.10 9.97 11.49
C ASN A 193 25.87 10.48 10.72
N LEU A 194 26.09 11.23 9.64
CA LEU A 194 25.01 11.72 8.77
C LEU A 194 24.22 10.57 8.15
N LYS A 195 24.91 9.52 7.69
CA LYS A 195 24.27 8.31 7.15
C LYS A 195 23.43 7.60 8.22
N VAL A 196 23.93 7.48 9.46
CA VAL A 196 23.19 6.87 10.56
C VAL A 196 21.94 7.68 10.90
N ILE A 197 22.03 9.02 10.93
CA ILE A 197 20.89 9.91 11.12
C ILE A 197 19.85 9.70 10.02
N GLY A 198 20.25 9.66 8.75
CA GLY A 198 19.33 9.44 7.62
C GLY A 198 18.61 8.09 7.67
N ILE A 199 19.34 7.01 8.00
CA ILE A 199 18.77 5.66 8.18
C ILE A 199 17.74 5.67 9.32
N THR A 200 18.10 6.28 10.46
CA THR A 200 17.24 6.34 11.64
C THR A 200 16.00 7.17 11.37
N ALA A 201 16.14 8.34 10.76
CA ALA A 201 15.03 9.23 10.40
C ALA A 201 14.05 8.55 9.44
N SER A 202 14.55 7.85 8.40
CA SER A 202 13.69 7.10 7.49
C SER A 202 12.92 5.98 8.20
N ASN A 203 13.52 5.30 9.18
CA ASN A 203 12.84 4.26 9.94
C ASN A 203 11.76 4.86 10.85
N THR A 204 12.06 5.96 11.55
CA THR A 204 11.08 6.70 12.37
C THR A 204 9.89 7.16 11.53
N TRP A 205 10.13 7.64 10.30
CA TRP A 205 9.05 8.00 9.37
C TRP A 205 8.14 6.81 9.04
N GLY A 206 8.73 5.64 8.75
CA GLY A 206 7.98 4.41 8.50
C GLY A 206 7.15 3.96 9.70
N LEU A 207 7.72 4.02 10.91
CA LEU A 207 7.00 3.69 12.15
C LEU A 207 5.87 4.69 12.45
N PHE A 208 6.11 5.98 12.22
CA PHE A 208 5.09 7.01 12.36
C PHE A 208 3.91 6.76 11.43
N LEU A 209 4.16 6.49 10.15
CA LEU A 209 3.11 6.12 9.20
C LEU A 209 2.39 4.83 9.57
N LEU A 210 3.13 3.81 10.06
CA LEU A 210 2.53 2.56 10.52
C LEU A 210 1.53 2.83 11.65
N VAL A 211 1.91 3.62 12.66
CA VAL A 211 1.02 3.95 13.79
C VAL A 211 -0.24 4.69 13.30
N LEU A 212 -0.10 5.69 12.42
CA LEU A 212 -1.25 6.43 11.88
C LEU A 212 -2.18 5.55 11.03
N LEU A 213 -1.62 4.79 10.09
CA LEU A 213 -2.40 3.94 9.18
C LEU A 213 -3.03 2.75 9.91
N TYR A 214 -2.34 2.18 10.89
CA TYR A 214 -2.90 1.12 11.72
C TYR A 214 -4.12 1.61 12.50
N GLY A 215 -4.07 2.83 13.05
CA GLY A 215 -5.22 3.43 13.73
C GLY A 215 -6.46 3.56 12.82
N TYR A 216 -6.27 4.05 11.59
CA TYR A 216 -7.35 4.13 10.61
C TYR A 216 -7.87 2.73 10.20
N GLY A 217 -6.96 1.81 9.86
CA GLY A 217 -7.31 0.47 9.42
C GLY A 217 -8.09 -0.35 10.47
N LEU A 218 -7.76 -0.19 11.76
CA LEU A 218 -8.44 -0.88 12.85
C LEU A 218 -9.93 -0.49 12.94
N VAL A 219 -10.27 0.75 12.62
CA VAL A 219 -11.64 1.27 12.75
C VAL A 219 -12.41 1.17 11.43
N ASP A 220 -11.77 1.52 10.33
CA ASP A 220 -12.46 1.64 9.04
C ASP A 220 -12.73 0.27 8.40
N ILE A 221 -11.84 -0.73 8.57
CA ILE A 221 -12.05 -2.06 7.98
C ILE A 221 -13.29 -2.75 8.57
N PRO A 222 -13.46 -2.87 9.90
CA PRO A 222 -14.68 -3.48 10.46
C PRO A 222 -15.92 -2.66 10.14
N ARG A 223 -15.81 -1.32 10.16
CA ARG A 223 -16.92 -0.43 9.78
C ARG A 223 -17.34 -0.65 8.34
N SER A 224 -16.41 -0.73 7.41
CA SER A 224 -16.67 -0.98 5.98
C SER A 224 -17.35 -2.33 5.77
N ILE A 225 -16.90 -3.38 6.45
CA ILE A 225 -17.53 -4.71 6.39
C ILE A 225 -18.97 -4.65 6.94
N TRP A 226 -19.16 -4.00 8.07
CA TRP A 226 -20.50 -3.82 8.67
C TRP A 226 -21.43 -3.02 7.74
N GLN A 227 -20.93 -1.95 7.14
CA GLN A 227 -21.69 -1.12 6.20
C GLN A 227 -21.97 -1.83 4.87
N SER A 228 -21.12 -2.77 4.48
CA SER A 228 -21.32 -3.63 3.31
C SER A 228 -22.33 -4.75 3.55
N SER A 229 -22.84 -4.90 4.78
CA SER A 229 -23.91 -5.84 5.09
C SER A 229 -25.19 -5.47 4.34
N HIS A 230 -25.84 -6.49 3.76
CA HIS A 230 -26.99 -6.33 2.87
C HIS A 230 -28.11 -5.49 3.51
N THR A 231 -28.42 -5.71 4.79
CA THR A 231 -29.47 -4.98 5.51
C THR A 231 -29.16 -3.49 5.64
N TYR A 232 -27.93 -3.15 6.02
CA TYR A 232 -27.52 -1.76 6.22
C TYR A 232 -27.39 -1.04 4.87
N MET A 233 -26.80 -1.71 3.87
CA MET A 233 -26.64 -1.18 2.52
C MET A 233 -27.98 -0.87 1.86
N LEU A 234 -28.98 -1.77 2.01
CA LEU A 234 -30.34 -1.52 1.53
C LEU A 234 -30.95 -0.28 2.17
N GLN A 235 -30.91 -0.18 3.51
CA GLN A 235 -31.46 0.98 4.22
C GLN A 235 -30.82 2.30 3.78
N GLN A 236 -29.49 2.33 3.66
CA GLN A 236 -28.78 3.50 3.16
C GLN A 236 -29.17 3.85 1.72
N THR A 237 -29.36 2.84 0.87
CA THR A 237 -29.73 3.05 -0.53
C THR A 237 -31.15 3.56 -0.64
N TYR A 238 -32.11 3.03 0.12
CA TYR A 238 -33.48 3.56 0.17
C TYR A 238 -33.48 5.04 0.59
N PHE A 239 -32.70 5.40 1.61
CA PHE A 239 -32.57 6.79 2.03
C PHE A 239 -31.93 7.67 0.94
N LYS A 240 -30.87 7.19 0.29
CA LYS A 240 -30.20 7.91 -0.80
C LYS A 240 -31.11 8.10 -2.01
N VAL A 241 -31.89 7.08 -2.38
CA VAL A 241 -32.89 7.15 -3.46
C VAL A 241 -33.94 8.19 -3.11
N ALA A 242 -34.52 8.14 -1.91
CA ALA A 242 -35.51 9.13 -1.47
C ALA A 242 -34.95 10.56 -1.53
N LYS A 243 -33.70 10.76 -1.09
CA LYS A 243 -33.03 12.06 -1.16
C LYS A 243 -32.83 12.55 -2.60
N VAL A 244 -32.30 11.70 -3.48
CA VAL A 244 -32.07 12.05 -4.90
C VAL A 244 -33.39 12.31 -5.62
N THR A 245 -34.45 11.57 -5.30
CA THR A 245 -35.79 11.82 -5.85
C THR A 245 -36.34 13.17 -5.39
N MET A 246 -36.10 13.57 -4.14
CA MET A 246 -36.48 14.90 -3.64
C MET A 246 -35.70 16.01 -4.34
N GLU A 247 -34.37 15.88 -4.47
CA GLU A 247 -33.53 16.83 -5.21
C GLU A 247 -33.94 16.92 -6.69
N TYR A 248 -34.31 15.80 -7.31
CA TYR A 248 -34.86 15.77 -8.67
C TYR A 248 -36.19 16.52 -8.76
N SER A 249 -37.10 16.30 -7.82
CA SER A 249 -38.40 16.98 -7.79
C SER A 249 -38.25 18.50 -7.63
N GLU A 250 -37.35 18.95 -6.76
CA GLU A 250 -37.05 20.38 -6.57
C GLU A 250 -36.41 21.01 -7.81
N ALA A 251 -35.46 20.30 -8.43
CA ALA A 251 -34.85 20.74 -9.69
C ALA A 251 -35.87 20.81 -10.84
N GLN A 252 -36.84 19.88 -10.85
CA GLN A 252 -37.92 19.83 -11.81
C GLN A 252 -38.91 21.00 -11.62
N GLU A 253 -39.31 21.31 -10.38
CA GLU A 253 -40.15 22.46 -10.06
C GLU A 253 -39.48 23.77 -10.48
N LYS A 254 -38.20 23.95 -10.13
CA LYS A 254 -37.42 25.12 -10.54
C LYS A 254 -37.28 25.24 -12.06
N TYR A 255 -37.16 24.11 -12.75
CA TYR A 255 -37.16 24.09 -14.21
C TYR A 255 -38.52 24.56 -14.77
N ASP A 256 -39.62 24.07 -14.22
CA ASP A 256 -40.97 24.42 -14.65
C ASP A 256 -41.30 25.91 -14.37
N ASP A 257 -40.88 26.45 -13.23
CA ASP A 257 -40.99 27.88 -12.90
C ASP A 257 -40.24 28.76 -13.91
N THR A 258 -38.97 28.42 -14.21
CA THR A 258 -38.18 29.18 -15.20
C THR A 258 -38.79 29.12 -16.59
N LEU A 259 -39.43 28.00 -16.95
CA LEU A 259 -40.13 27.85 -18.22
C LEU A 259 -41.36 28.75 -18.29
N GLU A 260 -42.09 28.91 -17.19
CA GLU A 260 -43.24 29.80 -17.11
C GLU A 260 -42.83 31.28 -17.21
N ASP A 261 -41.72 31.68 -16.57
CA ASP A 261 -41.16 33.02 -16.71
C ASP A 261 -40.73 33.33 -18.15
N VAL A 262 -40.15 32.35 -18.86
CA VAL A 262 -39.83 32.48 -20.29
C VAL A 262 -41.12 32.64 -21.11
N ARG A 263 -42.17 31.85 -20.84
CA ARG A 263 -43.47 31.99 -21.55
C ARG A 263 -44.09 33.37 -21.33
N ARG A 264 -44.14 33.85 -20.09
CA ARG A 264 -44.64 35.20 -19.76
C ARG A 264 -43.84 36.28 -20.49
N SER A 265 -42.52 36.12 -20.56
CA SER A 265 -41.64 37.05 -21.30
C SER A 265 -41.93 37.06 -22.80
N VAL A 266 -42.24 35.90 -23.39
CA VAL A 266 -42.63 35.77 -24.81
C VAL A 266 -43.97 36.47 -25.08
N GLU A 267 -44.95 36.33 -24.18
CA GLU A 267 -46.28 36.95 -24.35
C GLU A 267 -46.23 38.49 -24.27
N VAL A 268 -45.38 39.03 -23.39
CA VAL A 268 -45.24 40.48 -23.21
C VAL A 268 -44.43 41.13 -24.37
N ILE A 269 -43.46 40.41 -24.93
CA ILE A 269 -42.51 40.96 -25.91
C ILE A 269 -43.00 40.74 -27.36
N LYS A 270 -43.65 41.76 -27.92
CA LYS A 270 -44.11 41.78 -29.33
C LYS A 270 -42.94 41.72 -30.33
N TYR A 271 -43.24 41.32 -31.57
CA TYR A 271 -42.27 41.08 -32.65
C TYR A 271 -41.32 42.26 -32.96
N ASN A 272 -41.76 43.51 -32.75
CA ASN A 272 -40.95 44.70 -33.03
C ASN A 272 -40.07 45.16 -31.85
N HIS A 273 -40.02 44.42 -30.74
CA HIS A 273 -39.27 44.83 -29.57
C HIS A 273 -37.75 44.59 -29.74
N PRO A 274 -36.86 45.53 -29.33
CA PRO A 274 -35.41 45.37 -29.43
C PRO A 274 -34.88 44.08 -28.78
N PHE A 275 -35.55 43.61 -27.73
CA PHE A 275 -35.16 42.40 -26.99
C PHE A 275 -35.67 41.07 -27.59
N ARG A 276 -36.42 41.10 -28.70
CA ARG A 276 -36.98 39.89 -29.30
C ARG A 276 -35.90 38.88 -29.73
N LYS A 277 -34.78 39.38 -30.26
CA LYS A 277 -33.61 38.56 -30.64
C LYS A 277 -33.07 37.68 -29.49
N TYR A 278 -33.09 38.20 -28.26
CA TYR A 278 -32.60 37.45 -27.10
C TYR A 278 -33.60 36.37 -26.68
N VAL A 279 -34.91 36.68 -26.72
CA VAL A 279 -35.98 35.71 -26.44
C VAL A 279 -35.97 34.56 -27.44
N ASP A 280 -35.81 34.83 -28.73
CA ASP A 280 -35.74 33.80 -29.77
C ASP A 280 -34.51 32.88 -29.58
N THR A 281 -33.39 33.45 -29.11
CA THR A 281 -32.19 32.67 -28.75
C THR A 281 -32.47 31.73 -27.56
N ILE A 282 -33.20 32.20 -26.55
CA ILE A 282 -33.60 31.39 -25.39
C ILE A 282 -34.56 30.27 -25.80
N LEU A 283 -35.55 30.58 -26.66
CA LEU A 283 -36.49 29.59 -27.20
C LEU A 283 -35.78 28.49 -27.99
N SER A 284 -34.73 28.82 -28.76
CA SER A 284 -33.94 27.84 -29.51
C SER A 284 -33.23 26.80 -28.63
N LYS A 285 -33.09 27.08 -27.33
CA LYS A 285 -32.43 26.21 -26.34
C LYS A 285 -33.42 25.49 -25.42
N CYS A 286 -34.72 25.77 -25.51
CA CYS A 286 -35.74 25.16 -24.66
C CYS A 286 -36.37 23.91 -25.31
N PRO A 287 -36.12 22.68 -24.80
CA PRO A 287 -36.61 21.45 -25.42
C PRO A 287 -38.12 21.23 -25.30
N ARG A 288 -38.80 21.92 -24.36
CA ARG A 288 -40.20 21.63 -23.98
C ARG A 288 -41.25 22.54 -24.64
N ILE A 289 -40.81 23.61 -25.31
CA ILE A 289 -41.69 24.51 -26.08
C ILE A 289 -41.81 24.02 -27.52
N SER A 290 -40.82 23.28 -28.00
CA SER A 290 -40.86 22.51 -29.25
C SER A 290 -41.50 21.13 -29.01
N GLY A 291 -42.83 21.05 -29.03
CA GLY A 291 -43.69 19.90 -29.41
C GLY A 291 -43.46 18.46 -28.90
N ASP A 292 -42.25 17.97 -28.70
CA ASP A 292 -41.91 16.55 -28.90
C ASP A 292 -41.53 15.78 -27.61
N HIS A 293 -41.64 16.38 -26.42
CA HIS A 293 -41.15 15.74 -25.17
C HIS A 293 -42.21 15.42 -24.10
N CYS A 294 -43.50 15.68 -24.35
CA CYS A 294 -44.57 15.41 -23.37
C CYS A 294 -44.83 13.91 -23.11
N GLU A 295 -44.41 13.02 -24.01
CA GLU A 295 -44.69 11.59 -23.90
C GLU A 295 -43.73 10.86 -22.93
N GLY A 296 -42.45 11.26 -22.89
CA GLY A 296 -41.42 10.61 -22.07
C GLY A 296 -41.59 10.85 -20.56
N MET A 297 -42.10 12.04 -20.17
CA MET A 297 -42.22 12.42 -18.77
C MET A 297 -43.38 11.70 -18.06
N MET A 298 -44.50 11.46 -18.76
CA MET A 298 -45.61 10.66 -18.23
C MET A 298 -45.22 9.20 -18.02
N ILE A 299 -44.41 8.63 -18.93
CA ILE A 299 -43.93 7.25 -18.84
C ILE A 299 -42.97 7.10 -17.65
N MET A 300 -42.07 8.06 -17.42
CA MET A 300 -41.14 8.00 -16.29
C MET A 300 -41.85 8.16 -14.94
N TRP A 301 -42.84 9.06 -14.85
CA TRP A 301 -43.63 9.27 -13.63
C TRP A 301 -44.49 8.05 -13.29
N THR A 302 -45.14 7.43 -14.28
CA THR A 302 -45.89 6.18 -14.07
C THR A 302 -45.00 5.00 -13.73
N THR A 303 -43.77 4.94 -14.24
CA THR A 303 -42.81 3.87 -13.95
C THR A 303 -42.21 4.01 -12.54
N MET A 304 -41.91 5.23 -12.11
CA MET A 304 -41.47 5.51 -10.73
C MET A 304 -42.60 5.25 -9.72
N ASN A 305 -43.85 5.64 -10.02
CA ASN A 305 -44.96 5.42 -9.10
C ASN A 305 -45.31 3.92 -8.95
N LYS A 306 -45.12 3.12 -10.02
CA LYS A 306 -45.26 1.65 -9.96
C LYS A 306 -44.14 0.94 -9.18
N THR A 307 -42.95 1.52 -9.11
CA THR A 307 -41.80 0.95 -8.37
C THR A 307 -41.73 1.40 -6.92
N VAL A 308 -42.33 2.56 -6.59
CA VAL A 308 -42.44 3.08 -5.20
C VAL A 308 -43.71 2.57 -4.48
N ALA A 309 -44.70 2.04 -5.21
CA ALA A 309 -45.82 1.33 -4.62
C ALA A 309 -45.33 0.03 -3.95
N PHE A 310 -45.03 0.12 -2.65
CA PHE A 310 -44.85 -1.01 -1.76
C PHE A 310 -45.94 -2.07 -2.05
N PRO A 311 -45.59 -3.37 -2.17
CA PRO A 311 -46.60 -4.40 -2.05
C PRO A 311 -47.13 -4.30 -0.62
N GLN A 312 -48.31 -3.70 -0.46
CA GLN A 312 -49.14 -3.90 0.70
C GLN A 312 -49.29 -5.41 0.82
N ARG A 313 -48.56 -5.98 1.78
CA ARG A 313 -48.60 -7.39 2.11
C ARG A 313 -50.01 -7.62 2.68
N ASN A 314 -50.94 -7.96 1.78
CA ASN A 314 -52.28 -8.36 2.13
C ASN A 314 -52.17 -9.63 2.98
N HIS A 315 -52.11 -9.46 4.30
CA HIS A 315 -52.40 -10.53 5.24
C HIS A 315 -53.90 -10.81 5.16
N SER A 316 -54.31 -11.49 4.09
CA SER A 316 -55.59 -12.18 4.04
C SER A 316 -55.39 -13.53 4.71
N SER A 317 -55.96 -13.65 5.89
CA SER A 317 -56.20 -14.91 6.59
C SER A 317 -56.74 -15.97 5.62
N ARG A 318 -56.05 -17.11 5.52
CA ARG A 318 -56.68 -18.38 5.13
C ARG A 318 -55.99 -19.53 5.85
N CYS A 319 -56.81 -20.24 6.63
CA CYS A 319 -56.68 -21.63 7.05
C CYS A 319 -56.02 -22.48 5.94
N ILE A 320 -55.13 -23.42 6.22
CA ILE A 320 -55.22 -24.57 7.13
C ILE A 320 -53.83 -24.81 7.74
#